data_AF-A0A4Q0NUT6-F1
#
_entry.id   AF-A0A4Q0NUT6-F1
#
_cell.length_a   1.000
_cell.length_b   1.000
_cell.length_c   1.000
_cell.angle_alpha   90.00
_cell.angle_beta   90.00
_cell.angle_gamma   90.00
#
_symmetry.space_group_name_H-M   'P 1'
#
loop_
_entity.id
_entity.type
_entity.pdbx_description
1 polymer ?
#
loop_
_entity_poly.entity_id
_entity_poly.type
_entity_poly.pdbx_seq_one_letter_code
_entity_poly.pdbx_strand_id
1 'polypeptide(L)'
;MIIKFFSFLFLFISLSSFSQSEKTAGYLSREDNETWLANFEKLASKDLKLEAIKQKTLSDSEYVEPIPGMCLTGLNNKQCAALRKSNNTKPKPTAACKILFALHTENTYPIDLQKSPQYLPLVKMLKAENITSVHVLKGISASALYGSRASCGVVIMTSEDDRITEALQKLNNQKTTKS
;
A
#
# COMPACT_ATOMS: atom_id res chain seq x y z
N MET A 1 -9.20 56.18 43.14
CA MET A 1 -9.37 54.75 43.46
C MET A 1 -9.94 54.07 42.21
N ILE A 2 -9.13 53.78 41.19
CA ILE A 2 -8.45 52.49 40.90
C ILE A 2 -9.35 51.29 41.22
N ILE A 3 -9.77 50.57 40.16
CA ILE A 3 -9.77 49.10 39.92
C ILE A 3 -10.44 48.91 38.54
N LYS A 4 -9.69 48.92 37.43
CA LYS A 4 -9.08 47.78 36.70
C LYS A 4 -10.07 46.75 36.13
N PHE A 5 -10.13 46.74 34.79
CA PHE A 5 -10.04 45.60 33.85
C PHE A 5 -10.81 44.31 34.18
N PHE A 6 -11.65 43.85 33.25
CA PHE A 6 -11.40 42.56 32.58
C PHE A 6 -12.05 42.53 31.19
N SER A 7 -11.19 42.61 30.18
CA SER A 7 -11.49 42.30 28.78
C SER A 7 -11.56 40.78 28.66
N PHE A 8 -12.69 40.24 28.19
CA PHE A 8 -12.78 38.83 27.83
C PHE A 8 -12.78 38.72 26.30
N LEU A 9 -11.58 38.77 25.73
CA LEU A 9 -11.31 38.48 24.33
C LEU A 9 -11.51 36.96 24.13
N PHE A 10 -12.67 36.56 23.62
CA PHE A 10 -12.92 35.18 23.17
C PHE A 10 -12.11 34.91 21.88
N LEU A 11 -10.86 34.49 22.06
CA LEU A 11 -10.03 33.98 20.97
C LEU A 11 -10.38 32.50 20.77
N PHE A 12 -11.41 32.22 19.96
CA PHE A 12 -11.62 30.88 19.40
C PHE A 12 -10.52 30.59 18.40
N ILE A 13 -9.37 30.14 18.91
CA ILE A 13 -8.33 29.54 18.10
C ILE A 13 -8.83 28.16 17.66
N SER A 14 -9.49 28.07 16.50
CA SER A 14 -9.58 26.82 15.75
C SER A 14 -8.24 26.59 15.06
N LEU A 15 -7.24 26.14 15.84
CA LEU A 15 -6.07 25.48 15.28
C LEU A 15 -6.55 24.13 14.74
N SER A 16 -7.05 24.12 13.50
CA SER A 16 -6.94 22.94 12.66
C SER A 16 -5.45 22.73 12.45
N SER A 17 -4.82 21.94 13.31
CA SER A 17 -3.46 21.46 13.12
C SER A 17 -3.43 20.56 11.89
N PHE A 18 -3.43 21.15 10.70
CA PHE A 18 -2.88 20.48 9.53
C PHE A 18 -1.38 20.36 9.81
N SER A 19 -0.98 19.22 10.37
CA SER A 19 0.40 18.77 10.28
C SER A 19 0.70 18.67 8.80
N GLN A 20 1.37 19.69 8.26
CA GLN A 20 1.90 19.61 6.91
C GLN A 20 3.09 18.67 7.01
N SER A 21 2.93 17.40 6.59
CA SER A 21 4.09 16.56 6.36
C SER A 21 4.87 17.22 5.22
N GLU A 22 6.06 17.75 5.48
CA GLU A 22 6.97 18.12 4.40
C GLU A 22 7.12 16.89 3.50
N LYS A 23 6.78 17.04 2.22
CA LYS A 23 7.05 16.00 1.21
C LYS A 23 8.55 15.85 1.10
N THR A 24 9.09 14.90 1.84
CA THR A 24 10.48 14.48 1.70
C THR A 24 10.61 13.81 0.33
N ALA A 25 11.37 14.44 -0.56
CA ALA A 25 11.63 13.89 -1.88
C ALA A 25 12.17 12.45 -1.73
N GLY A 26 11.46 11.46 -2.30
CA GLY A 26 11.85 10.05 -2.25
C GLY A 26 11.27 9.22 -1.10
N TYR A 27 10.32 9.73 -0.31
CA TYR A 27 9.61 8.95 0.70
C TYR A 27 8.09 8.92 0.44
N LEU A 28 7.48 7.74 0.48
CA LEU A 28 6.03 7.58 0.36
C LEU A 28 5.36 7.60 1.75
N SER A 29 4.67 8.68 2.07
CA SER A 29 3.96 8.83 3.34
C SER A 29 2.61 8.10 3.38
N ARG A 30 2.00 8.00 4.57
CA ARG A 30 0.63 7.48 4.70
C ARG A 30 -0.37 8.45 4.09
N GLU A 31 -0.17 9.74 4.33
CA GLU A 31 -1.00 10.85 3.88
C GLU A 31 -1.05 10.90 2.35
N ASP A 32 0.06 10.61 1.67
CA ASP A 32 0.09 10.47 0.21
C ASP A 32 -0.84 9.34 -0.28
N ASN A 33 -0.82 8.18 0.38
CA ASN A 33 -1.67 7.05 0.04
C ASN A 33 -3.15 7.29 0.37
N GLU A 34 -3.44 7.93 1.50
CA GLU A 34 -4.80 8.32 1.88
C GLU A 34 -5.39 9.33 0.88
N THR A 35 -4.59 10.33 0.49
CA THR A 35 -4.97 11.31 -0.54
C THR A 35 -5.20 10.63 -1.88
N TRP A 36 -4.32 9.70 -2.28
CA TRP A 36 -4.49 8.94 -3.50
C TRP A 36 -5.79 8.11 -3.49
N LEU A 37 -6.08 7.40 -2.39
CA LEU A 37 -7.31 6.61 -2.26
C LEU A 37 -8.57 7.49 -2.32
N ALA A 38 -8.56 8.63 -1.63
CA ALA A 38 -9.68 9.56 -1.65
C ALA A 38 -9.97 10.12 -3.06
N ASN A 39 -8.93 10.34 -3.87
CA ASN A 39 -9.07 10.76 -5.27
C ASN A 39 -9.47 9.59 -6.18
N PHE A 40 -8.92 8.41 -5.94
CA PHE A 40 -9.21 7.19 -6.66
C PHE A 40 -10.69 6.78 -6.56
N GLU A 41 -11.28 6.87 -5.37
CA GLU A 41 -12.69 6.53 -5.16
C GLU A 41 -13.65 7.45 -5.93
N LYS A 42 -13.25 8.70 -6.18
CA LYS A 42 -14.03 9.71 -6.94
C LYS A 42 -13.97 9.52 -8.46
N LEU A 43 -13.12 8.62 -8.97
CA LEU A 43 -13.02 8.38 -10.41
C LEU A 43 -14.32 7.79 -10.96
N ALA A 44 -14.84 8.41 -12.02
CA ALA A 44 -16.18 8.15 -12.53
C ALA A 44 -16.34 6.80 -13.23
N SER A 45 -15.29 6.29 -13.89
CA SER A 45 -15.36 5.06 -14.69
C SER A 45 -14.38 3.99 -14.21
N LYS A 46 -14.71 2.73 -14.52
CA LYS A 46 -13.85 1.58 -14.26
C LYS A 46 -12.53 1.69 -15.03
N ASP A 47 -12.54 2.19 -16.27
CA ASP A 47 -11.32 2.42 -17.05
C ASP A 47 -10.38 3.41 -16.36
N LEU A 48 -10.90 4.55 -15.88
CA LEU A 48 -10.08 5.53 -15.15
C LEU A 48 -9.48 4.93 -13.87
N LYS A 49 -10.26 4.10 -13.15
CA LYS A 49 -9.76 3.38 -11.97
C LYS A 49 -8.64 2.40 -12.36
N LEU A 50 -8.81 1.63 -13.42
CA LEU A 50 -7.79 0.66 -13.85
C LEU A 50 -6.52 1.36 -14.34
N GLU A 51 -6.62 2.48 -15.05
CA GLU A 51 -5.45 3.29 -15.40
C GLU A 51 -4.75 3.83 -14.15
N ALA A 52 -5.50 4.36 -13.18
CA ALA A 52 -4.91 4.80 -11.91
C ALA A 52 -4.19 3.67 -11.17
N ILE A 53 -4.77 2.46 -11.14
CA ILE A 53 -4.15 1.27 -10.54
C ILE A 53 -2.85 0.90 -11.25
N LYS A 54 -2.82 0.87 -12.59
CA LYS A 54 -1.61 0.57 -13.37
C LYS A 54 -0.49 1.57 -13.06
N GLN A 55 -0.81 2.86 -13.05
CA GLN A 55 0.17 3.90 -12.75
C GLN A 55 0.68 3.80 -11.31
N LYS A 56 -0.23 3.58 -10.35
CA LYS A 56 0.12 3.50 -8.93
C LYS A 56 0.95 2.26 -8.62
N THR A 57 0.59 1.09 -9.15
CA THR A 57 1.39 -0.15 -8.97
C THR A 57 2.80 -0.03 -9.54
N LEU A 58 2.94 0.66 -10.69
CA LEU A 58 4.25 0.93 -11.29
C LEU A 58 5.06 1.92 -10.44
N SER A 59 4.48 3.06 -10.05
CA SER A 59 5.16 4.05 -9.20
C SER A 59 5.54 3.48 -7.84
N ASP A 60 4.63 2.71 -7.22
CA ASP A 60 4.85 2.07 -5.94
C ASP A 60 5.98 1.01 -6.00
N SER A 61 6.35 0.50 -7.19
CA SER A 61 7.46 -0.44 -7.34
C SER A 61 8.83 0.13 -6.96
N GLU A 62 8.96 1.46 -6.97
CA GLU A 62 10.18 2.19 -6.62
C GLU A 62 10.40 2.30 -5.10
N TYR A 63 9.36 2.07 -4.29
CA TYR A 63 9.41 2.26 -2.84
C TYR A 63 9.54 0.96 -2.07
N VAL A 64 10.49 0.89 -1.14
CA VAL A 64 10.74 -0.24 -0.23
C VAL A 64 9.81 -0.15 0.97
N GLU A 65 8.98 -1.18 1.16
CA GLU A 65 8.06 -1.29 2.29
C GLU A 65 8.77 -1.37 3.65
N PRO A 66 8.08 -0.99 4.74
CA PRO A 66 8.52 -1.30 6.09
C PRO A 66 8.74 -2.81 6.26
N ILE A 67 9.95 -3.16 6.70
CA ILE A 67 10.29 -4.54 7.05
C ILE A 67 9.80 -4.79 8.49
N PRO A 68 9.02 -5.86 8.76
CA PRO A 68 8.60 -6.18 10.11
C PRO A 68 9.77 -6.24 11.10
N GLY A 69 9.52 -5.78 12.32
CA GLY A 69 10.52 -5.80 13.39
C GLY A 69 11.04 -7.20 13.67
N MET A 70 12.30 -7.28 14.10
CA MET A 70 12.94 -8.54 14.50
C MET A 70 12.57 -8.87 15.96
N CYS A 71 12.07 -10.08 16.19
CA CYS A 71 11.94 -10.62 17.53
C CYS A 71 13.24 -11.36 17.90
N LEU A 72 13.86 -10.97 19.02
CA LEU A 72 15.06 -11.61 19.55
C LEU A 72 14.77 -12.57 20.72
N THR A 73 13.51 -12.65 21.14
CA THR A 73 13.09 -13.47 22.28
C THR A 73 13.35 -14.94 22.01
N GLY A 74 13.94 -15.63 22.99
CA GLY A 74 14.24 -17.07 22.92
C GLY A 74 15.50 -17.44 22.13
N LEU A 75 16.28 -16.47 21.67
CA LEU A 75 17.51 -16.71 20.90
C LEU A 75 18.77 -16.55 21.77
N ASN A 76 19.78 -17.37 21.50
CA ASN A 76 21.11 -17.20 22.10
C ASN A 76 21.93 -16.12 21.40
N ASN A 77 23.07 -15.74 21.98
CA ASN A 77 23.91 -14.65 21.48
C ASN A 77 24.40 -14.86 20.03
N LYS A 78 24.72 -16.10 19.63
CA LYS A 78 25.17 -16.41 18.26
C LYS A 78 24.03 -16.22 17.27
N GLN A 79 22.82 -16.66 17.61
CA GLN A 79 21.62 -16.48 16.80
C GLN A 79 21.23 -14.99 16.69
N CYS A 80 21.25 -14.24 17.79
CA CYS A 80 21.01 -12.80 17.81
C CYS A 80 22.01 -12.05 16.91
N ALA A 81 23.30 -12.38 16.97
CA ALA A 81 24.32 -11.77 16.13
C ALA A 81 24.09 -12.07 14.64
N ALA A 82 23.74 -13.33 14.31
CA ALA A 82 23.42 -13.72 12.94
C ALA A 82 22.20 -12.97 12.39
N LEU A 83 21.13 -12.84 13.17
CA LEU A 83 19.93 -12.10 12.77
C LEU A 83 20.21 -10.60 12.59
N ARG A 84 20.92 -9.96 13.53
CA ARG A 84 21.30 -8.55 13.40
C ARG A 84 22.12 -8.29 12.15
N LYS A 85 23.10 -9.15 11.86
CA LYS A 85 23.90 -9.08 10.62
C LYS A 85 23.00 -9.17 9.39
N SER A 86 22.07 -10.13 9.36
CA SER A 86 21.12 -10.30 8.25
C SER A 86 20.17 -9.11 8.09
N ASN A 87 19.77 -8.45 9.17
CA ASN A 87 18.87 -7.31 9.09
C ASN A 87 19.57 -6.03 8.64
N ASN A 88 20.82 -5.83 9.05
CA ASN A 88 21.63 -4.68 8.64
C ASN A 88 21.95 -4.67 7.14
N THR A 89 21.87 -5.82 6.46
CA THR A 89 22.05 -5.90 4.99
C THR A 89 20.78 -5.61 4.21
N LYS A 90 19.62 -5.48 4.85
CA LYS A 90 18.36 -5.21 4.15
C LYS A 90 18.29 -3.75 3.70
N PRO A 91 17.60 -3.47 2.57
CA PRO A 91 17.40 -2.10 2.14
C PRO A 91 16.62 -1.30 3.19
N LYS A 92 16.94 0.00 3.30
CA LYS A 92 16.20 0.92 4.16
C LYS A 92 14.79 1.12 3.57
N PRO A 93 13.74 1.06 4.40
CA PRO A 93 12.40 1.41 3.95
C PRO A 93 12.34 2.84 3.43
N THR A 94 11.68 3.03 2.29
CA THR A 94 11.42 4.34 1.67
C THR A 94 9.93 4.66 1.61
N ALA A 95 9.11 3.87 2.30
CA ALA A 95 7.68 4.12 2.48
C ALA A 95 7.28 3.88 3.93
N ALA A 96 6.34 4.68 4.42
CA ALA A 96 5.64 4.41 5.68
C ALA A 96 4.78 3.14 5.58
N CYS A 97 4.24 2.91 4.38
CA CYS A 97 3.35 1.82 4.00
C CYS A 97 3.06 1.92 2.50
N LYS A 98 2.50 0.87 1.90
CA LYS A 98 1.99 0.88 0.52
C LYS A 98 0.52 0.49 0.50
N ILE A 99 -0.18 0.87 -0.56
CA ILE A 99 -1.51 0.34 -0.85
C ILE A 99 -1.33 -1.10 -1.35
N LEU A 100 -2.07 -2.04 -0.77
CA LEU A 100 -2.06 -3.42 -1.24
C LEU A 100 -3.03 -3.55 -2.42
N PHE A 101 -2.50 -3.94 -3.58
CA PHE A 101 -3.33 -4.29 -4.73
C PHE A 101 -3.56 -5.80 -4.72
N ALA A 102 -4.82 -6.22 -4.75
CA ALA A 102 -5.20 -7.63 -4.76
C ALA A 102 -6.03 -7.90 -6.02
N LEU A 103 -5.63 -8.89 -6.81
CA LEU A 103 -6.43 -9.41 -7.91
C LEU A 103 -7.08 -10.72 -7.46
N HIS A 104 -8.40 -10.73 -7.40
CA HIS A 104 -9.21 -11.87 -7.03
C HIS A 104 -9.79 -12.52 -8.29
N THR A 105 -9.49 -13.81 -8.47
CA THR A 105 -10.20 -14.71 -9.38
C THR A 105 -10.82 -15.84 -8.55
N GLU A 106 -10.44 -17.11 -8.75
CA GLU A 106 -10.69 -18.20 -7.81
C GLU A 106 -9.85 -18.05 -6.53
N ASN A 107 -8.66 -17.45 -6.68
CA ASN A 107 -7.71 -17.18 -5.60
C ASN A 107 -7.36 -15.70 -5.58
N THR A 108 -6.80 -15.23 -4.47
CA THR A 108 -6.36 -13.84 -4.30
C THR A 108 -4.86 -13.70 -4.50
N TYR A 109 -4.47 -12.89 -5.48
CA TYR A 109 -3.09 -12.63 -5.85
C TYR A 109 -2.68 -11.20 -5.47
N PRO A 110 -1.73 -11.02 -4.54
CA PRO A 110 -1.19 -9.69 -4.25
C PRO A 110 -0.32 -9.22 -5.42
N ILE A 111 -0.65 -8.05 -5.96
CA ILE A 111 0.06 -7.42 -7.08
C ILE A 111 1.05 -6.41 -6.50
N ASP A 112 2.32 -6.83 -6.38
CA ASP A 112 3.42 -5.97 -5.95
C ASP A 112 4.57 -6.08 -6.93
N LEU A 113 4.72 -5.08 -7.80
CA LEU A 113 5.73 -5.09 -8.86
C LEU A 113 7.16 -4.93 -8.33
N GLN A 114 7.36 -4.45 -7.09
CA GLN A 114 8.68 -4.47 -6.47
C GLN A 114 9.11 -5.91 -6.17
N LYS A 115 8.22 -6.69 -5.57
CA LYS A 115 8.52 -8.08 -5.15
C LYS A 115 8.33 -9.09 -6.26
N SER A 116 7.48 -8.79 -7.23
CA SER A 116 7.14 -9.68 -8.34
C SER A 116 7.03 -8.90 -9.66
N PRO A 117 8.17 -8.43 -10.22
CA PRO A 117 8.20 -7.69 -11.49
C PRO A 117 7.58 -8.45 -12.67
N GLN A 118 7.55 -9.79 -12.61
CA GLN A 118 6.92 -10.64 -13.63
C GLN A 118 5.41 -10.40 -13.77
N TYR A 119 4.74 -9.73 -12.82
CA TYR A 119 3.33 -9.35 -12.94
C TYR A 119 3.11 -8.13 -13.84
N LEU A 120 4.15 -7.46 -14.34
CA LEU A 120 4.01 -6.28 -15.20
C LEU A 120 3.15 -6.51 -16.46
N PRO A 121 3.30 -7.62 -17.23
CA PRO A 121 2.43 -7.90 -18.37
C PRO A 121 0.97 -8.07 -17.96
N LEU A 122 0.70 -8.74 -16.84
CA LEU A 122 -0.65 -8.91 -16.29
C LEU A 122 -1.27 -7.55 -15.95
N VAL A 123 -0.53 -6.68 -15.25
CA VAL A 123 -0.98 -5.33 -14.89
C VAL A 123 -1.33 -4.51 -16.13
N LYS A 124 -0.49 -4.56 -17.17
CA LYS A 124 -0.76 -3.85 -18.44
C LYS A 124 -2.03 -4.36 -19.14
N MET A 125 -2.40 -5.61 -18.93
CA MET A 125 -3.54 -6.27 -19.57
C MET A 125 -4.87 -6.01 -18.86
N LEU A 126 -4.88 -5.37 -17.69
CA LEU A 126 -6.11 -5.02 -16.95
C LEU A 126 -6.92 -3.97 -17.74
N LYS A 127 -8.20 -4.22 -17.96
CA LYS A 127 -9.10 -3.33 -18.71
C LYS A 127 -10.55 -3.56 -18.26
N ALA A 128 -11.43 -2.60 -18.53
CA ALA A 128 -12.80 -2.67 -17.99
C ALA A 128 -13.56 -3.93 -18.44
N GLU A 129 -13.26 -4.45 -19.63
CA GLU A 129 -13.87 -5.67 -20.16
C GLU A 129 -13.47 -6.96 -19.41
N ASN A 130 -12.31 -7.00 -18.75
CA ASN A 130 -11.81 -8.21 -18.07
C ASN A 130 -11.75 -8.08 -16.55
N ILE A 131 -12.25 -6.98 -16.00
CA ILE A 131 -12.37 -6.76 -14.55
C ILE A 131 -13.85 -6.59 -14.22
N THR A 132 -14.38 -7.50 -13.41
CA THR A 132 -15.78 -7.49 -12.96
C THR A 132 -16.03 -6.29 -12.05
N SER A 133 -15.19 -6.12 -11.01
CA SER A 133 -15.37 -5.05 -10.03
C SER A 133 -14.05 -4.55 -9.44
N VAL A 134 -14.11 -3.37 -8.83
CA VAL A 134 -13.00 -2.76 -8.08
C VAL A 134 -13.53 -2.21 -6.77
N HIS A 135 -12.97 -2.68 -5.65
CA HIS A 135 -13.40 -2.33 -4.30
C HIS A 135 -12.22 -1.82 -3.48
N VAL A 136 -12.48 -0.88 -2.57
CA VAL A 136 -11.48 -0.32 -1.67
C VAL A 136 -11.81 -0.70 -0.24
N LEU A 137 -10.83 -1.25 0.48
CA LEU A 137 -10.90 -1.44 1.93
C LEU A 137 -9.95 -0.47 2.61
N LYS A 138 -10.39 0.13 3.72
CA LYS A 138 -9.63 1.13 4.49
C LYS A 138 -9.64 0.79 5.97
N GLY A 139 -8.61 1.24 6.69
CA GLY A 139 -8.53 1.12 8.15
C GLY A 139 -8.61 -0.32 8.65
N ILE A 140 -9.48 -0.55 9.64
CA ILE A 140 -9.57 -1.84 10.36
C ILE A 140 -10.01 -2.98 9.44
N SER A 141 -10.97 -2.75 8.52
CA SER A 141 -11.46 -3.82 7.64
C SER A 141 -10.37 -4.35 6.71
N ALA A 142 -9.51 -3.47 6.20
CA ALA A 142 -8.36 -3.83 5.40
C ALA A 142 -7.35 -4.66 6.20
N SER A 143 -6.99 -4.18 7.40
CA SER A 143 -5.97 -4.84 8.24
C SER A 143 -6.47 -6.16 8.85
N ALA A 144 -7.77 -6.31 9.07
CA ALA A 144 -8.36 -7.54 9.57
C ALA A 144 -8.23 -8.69 8.55
N LEU A 145 -8.36 -8.40 7.25
CA LEU A 145 -8.29 -9.41 6.19
C LEU A 145 -6.86 -9.65 5.69
N TYR A 146 -6.02 -8.61 5.65
CA TYR A 146 -4.72 -8.65 4.98
C TYR A 146 -3.52 -8.34 5.91
N GLY A 147 -3.78 -8.14 7.21
CA GLY A 147 -2.76 -7.86 8.21
C GLY A 147 -2.13 -6.47 8.09
N SER A 148 -0.98 -6.29 8.74
CA SER A 148 -0.30 -4.99 8.84
C SER A 148 0.15 -4.39 7.49
N ARG A 149 0.30 -5.23 6.45
CA ARG A 149 0.63 -4.80 5.08
C ARG A 149 -0.49 -3.97 4.45
N ALA A 150 -1.72 -4.13 4.91
CA ALA A 150 -2.90 -3.40 4.43
C ALA A 150 -3.22 -2.15 5.25
N SER A 151 -2.29 -1.70 6.10
CA SER A 151 -2.50 -0.52 6.97
C SER A 151 -2.73 0.79 6.22
N CYS A 152 -2.36 0.87 4.93
CA CYS A 152 -2.64 2.01 4.06
C CYS A 152 -3.68 1.72 2.98
N GLY A 153 -4.53 0.72 3.24
CA GLY A 153 -5.66 0.36 2.40
C GLY A 153 -5.35 -0.75 1.41
N VAL A 154 -6.43 -1.30 0.87
CA VAL A 154 -6.41 -2.38 -0.13
C VAL A 154 -7.30 -1.97 -1.29
N VAL A 155 -6.80 -2.15 -2.51
CA VAL A 155 -7.61 -2.08 -3.72
C VAL A 155 -7.76 -3.50 -4.25
N ILE A 156 -8.98 -4.02 -4.17
CA ILE A 156 -9.35 -5.36 -4.63
C ILE A 156 -9.96 -5.22 -6.02
N MET A 157 -9.37 -5.90 -7.00
CA MET A 157 -9.92 -6.07 -8.34
C MET A 157 -10.44 -7.50 -8.45
N THR A 158 -11.66 -7.69 -8.92
CA THR A 158 -12.24 -9.02 -9.16
C THR A 158 -12.32 -9.28 -10.66
N SER A 159 -11.91 -10.45 -11.10
CA SER A 159 -12.01 -10.88 -12.50
C SER A 159 -12.51 -12.32 -12.58
N GLU A 160 -13.45 -12.55 -13.48
CA GLU A 160 -13.93 -13.87 -13.90
C GLU A 160 -13.50 -14.17 -15.35
N ASP A 161 -12.58 -13.38 -15.90
CA ASP A 161 -12.15 -13.50 -17.29
C ASP A 161 -11.04 -14.56 -17.43
N ASP A 162 -11.28 -15.57 -18.26
CA ASP A 162 -10.34 -16.68 -18.50
C ASP A 162 -8.95 -16.18 -18.94
N ARG A 163 -8.87 -15.07 -19.68
CA ARG A 163 -7.59 -14.51 -20.14
C ARG A 163 -6.73 -14.05 -18.96
N ILE A 164 -7.35 -13.54 -17.89
CA ILE A 164 -6.66 -13.15 -16.65
C ILE A 164 -6.22 -14.38 -15.88
N THR A 165 -7.10 -15.38 -15.74
CA THR A 165 -6.81 -16.63 -15.04
C THR A 165 -5.66 -17.40 -15.71
N GLU A 166 -5.68 -17.54 -17.03
CA GLU A 166 -4.61 -18.17 -17.79
C GLU A 166 -3.26 -17.43 -17.65
N ALA A 167 -3.29 -16.09 -17.67
CA ALA A 167 -2.08 -15.29 -17.48
C ALA A 167 -1.46 -15.54 -16.09
N LEU A 168 -2.28 -15.60 -15.05
CA LEU A 168 -1.85 -15.91 -13.67
C LEU A 168 -1.26 -17.32 -13.56
N GLN A 169 -1.90 -18.33 -14.16
CA GLN A 169 -1.41 -19.71 -14.16
C GLN A 169 -0.04 -19.82 -14.84
N LYS A 170 0.15 -19.17 -16.00
CA LYS A 170 1.45 -19.13 -16.70
C LYS A 170 2.54 -18.53 -15.82
N LEU A 171 2.25 -17.45 -15.10
CA LEU A 171 3.20 -16.80 -14.19
C LEU A 171 3.58 -17.69 -12.99
N ASN A 172 2.63 -18.45 -12.45
CA ASN A 172 2.88 -19.37 -11.33
C ASN A 172 3.70 -20.60 -11.76
N ASN A 173 3.41 -21.16 -12.94
CA ASN A 173 4.14 -22.32 -13.48
C ASN A 173 5.59 -21.98 -13.86
N GLN A 174 5.86 -20.73 -14.24
CA GLN A 174 7.23 -20.24 -14.44
C GLN A 174 8.03 -20.12 -13.14
N LYS A 175 7.34 -19.97 -12.00
CA LYS A 175 7.99 -19.90 -10.68
C LYS A 175 8.40 -21.29 -10.18
N THR A 176 7.62 -22.32 -10.49
CA THR A 176 7.91 -23.70 -10.06
C THR A 176 9.03 -24.37 -10.86
N THR A 177 9.26 -23.93 -12.10
CA THR A 177 10.33 -24.46 -12.97
C THR A 177 11.71 -23.82 -12.75
N LYS A 178 11.78 -22.72 -11.98
CA LYS A 178 13.02 -22.00 -11.64
C LYS A 178 13.51 -22.22 -10.20
N SER A 179 12.82 -23.07 -9.43
CA SER A 179 13.18 -23.40 -8.05
C SER A 179 13.91 -24.72 -7.93
#